data_AF-A0A2M9Q8A3-F1
#
_entry.id   AF-A0A2M9Q8A3-F1
#
_cell.length_a   1.000
_cell.length_b   1.000
_cell.length_c   1.000
_cell.angle_alpha   90.00
_cell.angle_beta   90.00
_cell.angle_gamma   90.00
#
_symmetry.space_group_name_H-M   'P 1'
#
loop_
_entity.id
_entity.type
_entity.pdbx_description
1 polymer ?
#
loop_
_entity_poly.entity_id
_entity_poly.type
_entity_poly.pdbx_seq_one_letter_code
_entity_poly.pdbx_strand_id
1 'polypeptide(L)'
;MKLATTLTILAIAFIVTVILAPICIPLLRRLKFGQSIREEGPQSHMKKAGTPTMGGIIFLLAIILTTVGVGSFLDLFTTQTVVL
;
A
#
# COMPACT_ATOMS: atom_id res chain seq x y z
N MET A 1 -18.03 -5.92 -16.61
CA MET A 1 -16.93 -4.99 -16.96
C MET A 1 -16.25 -5.40 -18.26
N LYS A 2 -15.82 -4.43 -19.09
CA LYS A 2 -14.89 -4.70 -20.19
C LYS A 2 -13.50 -4.98 -19.60
N LEU A 3 -12.79 -5.99 -20.11
CA LEU A 3 -11.44 -6.36 -19.68
C LEU A 3 -10.49 -5.15 -19.64
N ALA A 4 -10.61 -4.28 -20.65
CA ALA A 4 -9.80 -3.06 -20.76
C ALA A 4 -9.91 -2.16 -19.52
N THR A 5 -11.11 -1.97 -18.96
CA THR A 5 -11.32 -1.11 -17.79
C THR A 5 -10.67 -1.68 -16.53
N THR A 6 -10.76 -2.99 -16.33
CA THR A 6 -10.12 -3.66 -15.18
C THR A 6 -8.60 -3.55 -15.24
N LEU A 7 -8.01 -3.70 -16.43
CA LEU A 7 -6.56 -3.53 -16.61
C LEU A 7 -6.10 -2.09 -16.33
N THR A 8 -6.89 -1.09 -16.74
CA THR A 8 -6.59 0.32 -16.43
C THR A 8 -6.61 0.59 -14.94
N ILE A 9 -7.62 0.08 -14.20
CA ILE A 9 -7.72 0.24 -12.74
C ILE A 9 -6.53 -0.41 -12.04
N LEU A 10 -6.18 -1.64 -12.42
CA LEU A 10 -5.01 -2.34 -11.87
C LEU A 10 -3.71 -1.56 -12.09
N ALA A 11 -3.52 -1.00 -13.29
CA ALA A 11 -2.34 -0.18 -13.59
C ALA A 11 -2.29 1.07 -12.72
N ILE A 12 -3.41 1.77 -12.53
CA ILE A 12 -3.51 2.96 -11.68
C ILE A 12 -3.23 2.59 -10.22
N ALA A 13 -3.86 1.53 -9.69
CA ALA A 13 -3.65 1.07 -8.31
C ALA A 13 -2.18 0.73 -8.03
N PHE A 14 -1.52 0.08 -8.99
CA PHE A 14 -0.09 -0.24 -8.90
C PHE A 14 0.77 1.02 -8.85
N ILE A 15 0.55 1.98 -9.75
CA ILE A 15 1.30 3.24 -9.79
C ILE A 15 1.12 4.01 -8.48
N VAL A 16 -0.13 4.14 -7.99
CA VAL A 16 -0.44 4.81 -6.73
C VAL A 16 0.30 4.14 -5.56
N THR A 17 0.27 2.82 -5.48
CA THR A 17 0.96 2.07 -4.41
C THR A 17 2.48 2.27 -4.44
N VAL A 18 3.09 2.20 -5.63
CA VAL A 18 4.54 2.40 -5.81
C VAL A 18 4.96 3.81 -5.41
N ILE A 19 4.13 4.82 -5.68
CA ILE A 19 4.41 6.21 -5.29
C ILE A 19 4.22 6.43 -3.79
N LEU A 20 3.20 5.83 -3.17
CA LEU A 20 2.98 5.95 -1.73
C LEU A 20 4.08 5.28 -0.90
N ALA A 21 4.62 4.16 -1.36
CA ALA A 21 5.61 3.38 -0.61
C ALA A 21 6.83 4.20 -0.12
N PRO A 22 7.59 4.93 -0.96
CA PRO A 22 8.75 5.72 -0.53
C PRO A 22 8.36 6.90 0.38
N ILE A 23 7.11 7.36 0.35
CA ILE A 23 6.61 8.46 1.20
C ILE A 23 6.21 7.92 2.59
N CYS A 24 5.48 6.81 2.63
CA CYS A 24 4.97 6.23 3.87
C CYS A 24 6.03 5.47 4.68
N ILE A 25 6.98 4.78 4.04
CA ILE A 25 8.05 4.03 4.74
C ILE A 25 8.86 4.92 5.71
N PRO A 26 9.40 6.10 5.32
CA PRO A 26 10.13 6.96 6.24
C PRO A 26 9.22 7.54 7.34
N LEU A 27 7.94 7.80 7.05
CA LEU A 27 6.97 8.23 8.06
C LEU A 27 6.75 7.16 9.12
N LEU A 28 6.53 5.90 8.72
CA LEU A 28 6.37 4.77 9.63
C LEU A 28 7.62 4.52 10.48
N ARG A 29 8.81 4.71 9.90
CA ARG A 29 10.08 4.66 10.66
C ARG A 29 10.17 5.77 11.70
N ARG A 30 9.76 7.01 11.37
CA ARG A 30 9.73 8.14 12.32
C ARG A 30 8.74 7.92 13.46
N LEU A 31 7.62 7.28 13.20
CA LEU A 31 6.62 6.90 14.20
C LEU A 31 7.06 5.71 15.09
N LYS A 32 8.28 5.19 14.90
CA LYS A 32 8.85 4.05 15.66
C LYS A 32 8.02 2.76 15.56
N PHE A 33 7.24 2.58 14.49
CA PHE A 33 6.58 1.32 14.18
C PHE A 33 7.56 0.28 13.63
N GLY A 34 8.73 0.11 14.24
CA GLY A 34 9.72 -0.89 13.85
C GLY A 34 9.52 -2.22 14.59
N GLN A 35 9.99 -3.33 14.02
CA GLN A 35 10.07 -4.58 14.76
C GLN A 35 11.15 -4.49 15.85
N SER A 36 10.77 -4.78 17.11
CA SER A 36 11.73 -5.07 18.17
C SER A 36 12.36 -6.44 17.91
N ILE A 37 13.69 -6.50 17.80
CA ILE A 37 14.42 -7.75 17.58
C ILE A 37 14.97 -8.23 18.91
N ARG A 38 14.81 -9.53 19.19
CA ARG A 38 15.37 -10.18 20.37
C ARG A 38 16.87 -10.38 20.18
N GLU A 39 17.65 -10.03 21.21
CA GLU A 39 19.12 -10.08 21.14
C GLU A 39 19.69 -11.50 21.07
N GLU A 40 18.95 -12.51 21.55
CA GLU A 40 19.37 -13.92 21.48
C GLU A 40 19.17 -14.58 20.11
N GLY A 41 18.66 -13.84 19.12
CA GLY A 41 18.45 -14.34 17.76
C GLY A 41 19.75 -14.48 16.95
N PRO A 42 19.74 -15.26 15.86
CA PRO A 42 20.88 -15.31 14.94
C PRO A 42 21.21 -13.92 14.40
N GLN A 43 22.50 -13.59 14.23
CA GLN A 43 22.93 -12.27 13.73
C GLN A 43 22.29 -11.84 12.40
N SER A 44 21.87 -12.81 11.57
CA SER A 44 21.13 -12.56 10.33
C SER A 44 19.78 -11.87 10.55
N HIS A 45 19.15 -12.05 11.72
CA HIS A 45 17.88 -11.41 12.07
C HIS A 45 18.07 -9.93 12.42
N MET A 46 19.22 -9.53 12.96
CA MET A 46 19.53 -8.12 13.29
C MET A 46 19.48 -7.22 12.05
N LYS A 47 19.68 -7.76 10.84
CA LYS A 47 19.54 -7.01 9.57
C LYS A 47 18.11 -6.53 9.30
N LYS A 48 17.10 -7.12 9.94
CA LYS A 48 15.69 -6.72 9.81
C LYS A 48 15.31 -5.62 10.81
N ALA A 49 16.23 -5.21 11.70
CA ALA A 49 15.98 -4.19 12.71
C ALA A 49 15.58 -2.87 12.04
N GLY A 50 14.48 -2.27 12.49
CA GLY A 50 13.98 -1.01 11.90
C GLY A 50 13.14 -1.16 10.63
N THR A 51 12.83 -2.40 10.19
CA THR A 51 11.80 -2.61 9.17
C THR A 51 10.42 -2.27 9.76
N PRO A 52 9.63 -1.39 9.13
CA PRO A 52 8.34 -0.98 9.69
C PRO A 52 7.33 -2.14 9.69
N THR A 53 6.62 -2.34 10.82
CA THR A 53 5.63 -3.41 11.02
C THR A 53 4.26 -3.13 10.40
N MET A 54 4.00 -1.89 10.01
CA MET A 54 2.69 -1.44 9.51
C MET A 54 2.70 -1.09 8.01
N GLY A 55 3.40 -1.87 7.18
CA GLY A 55 3.39 -1.69 5.74
C GLY A 55 1.99 -1.83 5.11
N GLY A 56 1.09 -2.59 5.73
CA GLY A 56 -0.30 -2.76 5.27
C GLY A 56 -1.11 -1.46 5.14
N ILE A 57 -0.75 -0.41 5.90
CA ILE A 57 -1.38 0.91 5.81
C ILE A 57 -1.21 1.51 4.41
N ILE A 58 -0.07 1.24 3.75
CA ILE A 58 0.22 1.73 2.39
C ILE A 58 -0.81 1.17 1.41
N PHE A 59 -1.14 -0.12 1.51
CA PHE A 59 -2.14 -0.76 0.67
C PHE A 59 -3.54 -0.26 0.96
N LEU A 60 -3.92 -0.09 2.23
CA LEU A 60 -5.23 0.45 2.59
C LEU A 60 -5.42 1.87 2.05
N LEU A 61 -4.40 2.74 2.18
CA LEU A 61 -4.43 4.08 1.61
C LEU A 61 -4.51 4.04 0.08
N ALA A 62 -3.73 3.18 -0.57
CA ALA A 62 -3.73 3.06 -2.02
C ALA A 62 -5.09 2.57 -2.56
N ILE A 63 -5.73 1.61 -1.88
CA ILE A 63 -7.08 1.13 -2.22
C ILE A 63 -8.07 2.29 -2.12
N ILE A 64 -8.14 2.96 -0.96
CA ILE A 64 -9.09 4.07 -0.75
C ILE A 64 -8.89 5.17 -1.81
N LEU A 65 -7.63 5.58 -2.04
CA LEU A 65 -7.31 6.62 -3.01
C LEU A 65 -7.66 6.20 -4.44
N THR A 66 -7.42 4.95 -4.80
CA THR A 66 -7.73 4.44 -6.14
C THR A 66 -9.24 4.31 -6.33
N THR A 67 -9.95 3.71 -5.36
CA THR A 67 -11.41 3.54 -5.42
C THR A 67 -12.13 4.89 -5.48
N VAL A 68 -11.76 5.84 -4.62
CA VAL A 68 -12.39 7.18 -4.61
C VAL A 68 -11.97 8.00 -5.82
N GLY A 69 -10.67 8.00 -6.16
CA GLY A 69 -10.13 8.79 -7.26
C GLY A 69 -10.64 8.33 -8.62
N VAL A 70 -10.59 7.03 -8.89
CA VAL A 70 -11.09 6.47 -10.16
C VAL A 70 -12.62 6.48 -10.21
N GLY A 71 -13.30 6.20 -9.09
CA GLY A 71 -14.76 6.25 -9.00
C GLY A 71 -15.32 7.65 -9.30
N SER A 72 -14.68 8.70 -8.77
CA SER A 72 -15.10 10.09 -8.97
C SER A 72 -14.69 10.66 -10.33
N PHE A 73 -13.54 10.24 -10.88
CA PHE A 73 -13.02 10.78 -12.14
C PHE A 73 -13.68 10.16 -13.38
N LEU A 74 -14.16 8.91 -13.29
CA LEU A 74 -14.75 8.19 -14.41
C LEU A 74 -16.28 8.00 -14.27
N ASP A 75 -16.92 8.60 -13.26
CA ASP A 75 -18.35 8.40 -12.91
C ASP A 75 -18.79 6.92 -12.88
N LEU A 76 -17.83 6.03 -12.59
CA LEU A 76 -17.97 4.58 -12.63
C LEU A 76 -17.95 4.04 -11.19
N PHE A 77 -18.87 4.52 -10.35
CA PHE A 77 -19.21 3.84 -9.10
C PHE A 77 -20.03 2.60 -9.40
N THR A 78 -19.36 1.53 -9.81
CA THR A 78 -19.96 0.23 -10.02
C THR A 78 -19.58 -0.69 -8.87
N THR A 79 -20.40 -1.68 -8.53
CA THR A 79 -20.09 -2.64 -7.46
C THR A 79 -18.73 -3.33 -7.66
N GLN A 80 -18.32 -3.48 -8.91
CA GLN A 80 -17.03 -4.07 -9.26
C GLN A 80 -15.82 -3.13 -9.04
N THR A 81 -15.98 -1.80 -8.99
CA THR A 81 -14.89 -0.84 -8.68
C THR A 81 -14.73 -0.59 -7.19
N VAL A 82 -15.73 -0.94 -6.38
CA VAL A 82 -15.68 -0.87 -4.91
C VAL A 82 -15.14 -2.16 -4.30
N VAL A 83 -15.38 -3.31 -4.95
CA VAL A 83 -14.97 -4.64 -4.47
C VAL A 83 -13.57 -5.05 -4.95
N LEU A 84 -13.09 -4.49 -6.07
CA LEU A 84 -11.71 -4.64 -6.56
C LEU A 84 -10.85 -3.44 -6.12
#